data_AF-A0A9W6ZQF6-F1
#
_entry.id   AF-A0A9W6ZQF6-F1
#
_cell.length_a   1.000
_cell.length_b   1.000
_cell.length_c   1.000
_cell.angle_alpha   90.00
_cell.angle_beta   90.00
_cell.angle_gamma   90.00
#
_symmetry.space_group_name_H-M   'P 1'
#
loop_
_entity.id
_entity.type
_entity.pdbx_description
1 polymer ?
#
loop_
_entity_poly.entity_id
_entity_poly.type
_entity_poly.pdbx_seq_one_letter_code
_entity_poly.pdbx_strand_id
1 'polypeptide(L)'
;MPIPSSNLLHHLPPTLLSPLLSSFSGIKYALKLRLPHALLMTYLFTPSLPPSQKLSRIKSVLLSHATSLGLHALIYKLTLLLLNKLTKKSGHTLQKIGRPLRPYHSFLAGAVGGYVVWGDFTSVNYQVNLYLLGRVLAGIVNARDGKGGNVEPKGYRFMSVVVWGAVMYLFEKEPESLQYGLRSSMEEVYRLDERVEAGMSIMSTRRDQER
;
A
#
# COMPACT_ATOMS: atom_id res chain seq x y z
N MET A 1 12.44 -24.36 -3.22
CA MET A 1 13.53 -24.29 -2.23
C MET A 1 13.00 -24.74 -0.88
N PRO A 2 13.69 -25.66 -0.19
CA PRO A 2 13.21 -26.26 1.04
C PRO A 2 13.27 -25.24 2.19
N ILE A 3 12.36 -25.44 3.14
CA ILE A 3 12.24 -24.69 4.40
C ILE A 3 13.60 -24.79 5.13
N PRO A 4 14.11 -23.72 5.75
CA PRO A 4 15.37 -23.78 6.50
C PRO A 4 15.29 -24.88 7.57
N SER A 5 16.41 -25.59 7.74
CA SER A 5 16.61 -26.83 8.48
C SER A 5 15.78 -26.96 9.77
N SER A 6 15.11 -28.10 9.88
CA SER A 6 14.19 -28.54 10.96
C SER A 6 14.72 -28.44 12.39
N ASN A 7 16.03 -28.31 12.59
CA ASN A 7 16.64 -28.37 13.92
C ASN A 7 16.46 -27.09 14.77
N LEU A 8 16.25 -25.92 14.16
CA LEU A 8 16.04 -24.66 14.91
C LEU A 8 14.58 -24.45 15.33
N LEU A 9 13.63 -25.11 14.66
CA LEU A 9 12.19 -24.92 14.88
C LEU A 9 11.62 -25.79 16.00
N HIS A 10 12.36 -26.81 16.46
CA HIS A 10 11.90 -27.74 17.51
C HIS A 10 11.99 -27.18 18.94
N HIS A 11 12.83 -26.17 19.19
CA HIS A 11 13.00 -25.58 20.52
C HIS A 11 12.06 -24.40 20.81
N LEU A 12 11.34 -23.90 19.80
CA LEU A 12 10.40 -22.79 19.97
C LEU A 12 9.01 -23.30 20.35
N PRO A 13 8.33 -22.69 21.33
CA PRO A 13 6.96 -23.07 21.65
C PRO A 13 6.07 -22.84 20.41
N PRO A 14 5.08 -23.72 20.16
CA PRO A 14 4.23 -23.65 18.96
C PRO A 14 3.46 -22.33 18.84
N THR A 15 3.31 -21.60 19.94
CA THR A 15 2.73 -20.25 20.00
C THR A 15 3.61 -19.18 19.35
N LEU A 16 4.93 -19.30 19.40
CA LEU A 16 5.89 -18.36 18.77
C LEU A 16 6.26 -18.76 17.34
N LEU A 17 6.10 -20.03 17.01
CA LEU A 17 6.32 -20.55 15.66
C LEU A 17 5.37 -19.91 14.62
N SER A 18 4.08 -19.75 14.95
CA SER A 18 3.09 -19.18 14.03
C SER A 18 3.36 -17.71 13.65
N PRO A 19 3.65 -16.79 14.59
CA PRO A 19 4.10 -15.43 14.27
C PRO A 19 5.34 -15.41 13.36
N LEU A 20 6.34 -16.24 13.67
CA LEU A 20 7.60 -16.27 12.91
C LEU A 20 7.40 -16.79 11.49
N LEU A 21 6.64 -17.87 11.31
CA LEU A 21 6.29 -18.40 9.98
C LEU A 21 5.47 -17.40 9.16
N SER A 22 4.57 -16.65 9.81
CA SER A 22 3.79 -15.59 9.16
C SER A 22 4.70 -14.45 8.68
N SER A 23 5.70 -14.08 9.48
CA SER A 23 6.72 -13.10 9.12
C SER A 23 7.54 -13.54 7.90
N PHE A 24 8.05 -14.77 7.87
CA PHE A 24 8.80 -15.29 6.72
C PHE A 24 7.95 -15.40 5.45
N SER A 25 6.68 -15.77 5.58
CA SER A 25 5.75 -15.75 4.45
C SER A 25 5.56 -14.34 3.90
N GLY A 26 5.42 -13.34 4.79
CA GLY A 26 5.37 -11.92 4.44
C GLY A 26 6.62 -11.46 3.68
N ILE A 27 7.81 -11.74 4.22
CA ILE A 27 9.10 -11.42 3.60
C ILE A 27 9.18 -12.02 2.19
N LYS A 28 8.86 -13.31 2.04
CA LYS A 28 8.91 -14.00 0.75
C LYS A 28 7.97 -13.36 -0.27
N TYR A 29 6.76 -13.03 0.15
CA TYR A 29 5.76 -12.39 -0.71
C TYR A 29 6.19 -10.98 -1.13
N ALA A 30 6.69 -10.17 -0.19
CA ALA A 30 7.21 -8.83 -0.45
C ALA A 30 8.33 -8.85 -1.49
N LEU A 31 9.30 -9.77 -1.34
CA LEU A 31 10.40 -9.92 -2.29
C LEU A 31 9.89 -10.32 -3.68
N LYS A 32 8.93 -11.25 -3.77
CA LYS A 32 8.35 -11.69 -5.04
C LYS A 32 7.70 -10.54 -5.81
N LEU A 33 6.97 -9.67 -5.11
CA LEU A 33 6.24 -8.57 -5.75
C LEU A 33 7.16 -7.39 -6.10
N ARG A 34 8.09 -7.03 -5.21
CA ARG A 34 8.92 -5.82 -5.38
C ARG A 34 10.18 -6.03 -6.20
N LEU A 35 10.71 -7.25 -6.30
CA LEU A 35 11.95 -7.47 -7.05
C LEU A 35 11.84 -7.03 -8.52
N PRO A 36 10.81 -7.44 -9.29
CA PRO A 36 10.66 -6.99 -10.67
C PRO A 36 10.47 -5.48 -10.77
N HIS A 37 9.67 -4.90 -9.88
CA HIS A 37 9.41 -3.47 -9.87
C HIS A 37 10.66 -2.65 -9.56
N ALA A 38 11.42 -3.00 -8.51
CA ALA A 38 12.65 -2.30 -8.14
C ALA A 38 13.72 -2.40 -9.24
N LEU A 39 13.81 -3.56 -9.91
CA LEU A 39 14.66 -3.73 -11.08
C LEU A 39 14.24 -2.80 -12.21
N LEU A 40 12.97 -2.84 -12.61
CA LEU A 40 12.44 -1.98 -13.67
C LEU A 40 12.68 -0.51 -13.36
N MET A 41 12.33 -0.06 -12.15
CA MET A 41 12.46 1.35 -11.78
C MET A 41 13.92 1.82 -11.76
N THR A 42 14.83 0.98 -11.28
CA THR A 42 16.25 1.35 -11.15
C THR A 42 16.96 1.34 -12.51
N TYR A 43 16.64 0.39 -13.39
CA TYR A 43 17.27 0.30 -14.71
C TYR A 43 16.67 1.29 -15.71
N LEU A 44 15.35 1.53 -15.68
CA LEU A 44 14.66 2.39 -16.64
C LEU A 44 14.76 3.88 -16.27
N PHE A 45 14.54 4.23 -15.00
CA PHE A 45 14.41 5.63 -14.57
C PHE A 45 15.65 6.20 -13.87
N THR A 46 16.69 5.39 -13.65
CA THR A 46 18.00 5.87 -13.16
C THR A 46 19.16 5.34 -13.99
N PRO A 47 19.21 5.65 -15.31
CA PRO A 47 20.22 5.11 -16.21
C PRO A 47 21.64 5.54 -15.82
N SER A 48 21.79 6.76 -15.31
CA SER A 48 23.07 7.39 -14.95
C SER A 48 23.76 6.80 -13.70
N LEU A 49 23.08 5.95 -12.91
CA LEU A 49 23.68 5.39 -11.70
C LEU A 49 24.71 4.28 -12.00
N PRO A 50 25.84 4.25 -11.28
CA PRO A 50 26.79 3.12 -11.34
C PRO A 50 26.14 1.79 -10.94
N PRO A 51 26.62 0.64 -11.47
CA PRO A 51 26.06 -0.68 -11.13
C PRO A 51 26.03 -1.00 -9.63
N SER A 52 27.05 -0.59 -8.89
CA SER A 52 27.14 -0.77 -7.43
C SER A 52 26.05 0.00 -6.67
N GLN A 53 25.78 1.24 -7.08
CA GLN A 53 24.75 2.08 -6.49
C GLN A 53 23.35 1.59 -6.86
N LYS A 54 23.15 1.12 -8.11
CA LYS A 54 21.90 0.47 -8.54
C LYS A 54 21.59 -0.74 -7.66
N LEU A 55 22.57 -1.63 -7.45
CA LEU A 55 22.39 -2.81 -6.60
C LEU A 55 22.09 -2.42 -5.14
N SER A 56 22.78 -1.42 -4.59
CA SER A 56 22.54 -0.93 -3.23
C SER A 56 21.12 -0.39 -3.08
N ARG A 57 20.65 0.40 -4.06
CA ARG A 57 19.29 0.93 -4.10
C ARG A 57 18.25 -0.17 -4.14
N ILE A 58 18.42 -1.16 -5.03
CA ILE A 58 17.52 -2.31 -5.15
C ILE A 58 17.47 -3.08 -3.84
N LYS A 59 18.62 -3.40 -3.23
CA LYS A 59 18.70 -4.10 -1.95
C LYS A 59 18.01 -3.32 -0.84
N SER A 60 18.30 -2.01 -0.71
CA SER A 60 17.71 -1.16 0.32
C SER A 60 16.19 -1.14 0.26
N VAL A 61 15.62 -0.90 -0.94
CA VAL A 61 14.17 -0.88 -1.15
C VAL A 61 13.53 -2.24 -0.88
N LEU A 62 14.17 -3.33 -1.33
CA LEU A 62 13.67 -4.68 -1.11
C LEU A 62 13.67 -5.06 0.36
N LEU A 63 14.81 -4.86 1.03
CA LEU A 63 14.97 -5.24 2.42
C LEU A 63 14.05 -4.41 3.30
N SER A 64 14.02 -3.08 3.14
CA SER A 64 13.13 -2.20 3.90
C SER A 64 11.67 -2.65 3.77
N HIS A 65 11.18 -2.93 2.57
CA HIS A 65 9.79 -3.35 2.44
C HIS A 65 9.54 -4.78 2.95
N ALA A 66 10.46 -5.70 2.69
CA ALA A 66 10.32 -7.08 3.14
C ALA A 66 10.36 -7.18 4.67
N THR A 67 11.23 -6.42 5.33
CA THR A 67 11.27 -6.34 6.79
C THR A 67 10.00 -5.70 7.33
N SER A 68 9.49 -4.62 6.73
CA SER A 68 8.21 -4.03 7.13
C SER A 68 7.07 -5.06 7.05
N LEU A 69 6.93 -5.79 5.92
CA LEU A 69 5.83 -6.75 5.79
C LEU A 69 5.97 -7.95 6.74
N GLY A 70 7.19 -8.43 6.96
CA GLY A 70 7.48 -9.47 7.94
C GLY A 70 7.18 -9.02 9.37
N LEU A 71 7.64 -7.82 9.74
CA LEU A 71 7.43 -7.22 11.06
C LEU A 71 5.94 -6.95 11.32
N HIS A 72 5.20 -6.46 10.33
CA HIS A 72 3.75 -6.28 10.45
C HIS A 72 3.05 -7.61 10.73
N ALA A 73 3.38 -8.67 9.99
CA ALA A 73 2.80 -9.99 10.22
C ALA A 73 3.17 -10.57 11.59
N LEU A 74 4.41 -10.32 12.05
CA LEU A 74 4.87 -10.72 13.37
C LEU A 74 4.08 -9.99 14.47
N ILE A 75 4.05 -8.66 14.43
CA ILE A 75 3.33 -7.81 15.41
C ILE A 75 1.86 -8.18 15.43
N TYR A 76 1.22 -8.29 14.26
CA TYR A 76 -0.19 -8.70 14.16
C TYR A 76 -0.45 -10.00 14.91
N LYS A 77 0.37 -11.04 14.68
CA LYS A 77 0.19 -12.33 15.33
C LYS A 77 0.48 -12.27 16.83
N LEU A 78 1.49 -11.53 17.26
CA LEU A 78 1.82 -11.35 18.69
C LEU A 78 0.71 -10.60 19.44
N THR A 79 0.24 -9.48 18.89
CA THR A 79 -0.89 -8.72 19.44
C THR A 79 -2.15 -9.57 19.50
N LEU A 80 -2.41 -10.37 18.46
CA LEU A 80 -3.57 -11.27 18.45
C LEU A 80 -3.47 -12.38 19.52
N LEU A 81 -2.27 -12.94 19.73
CA LEU A 81 -2.02 -13.90 20.80
C LEU A 81 -2.24 -13.27 22.18
N LEU A 82 -1.80 -12.02 22.37
CA LEU A 82 -2.02 -11.27 23.61
C LEU A 82 -3.52 -11.03 23.85
N LEU A 83 -4.24 -10.48 22.87
CA LEU A 83 -5.68 -10.20 22.98
C LEU A 83 -6.51 -11.47 23.22
N ASN A 84 -6.17 -12.56 22.54
CA ASN A 84 -6.83 -13.85 22.74
C ASN A 84 -6.55 -14.43 24.13
N LYS A 85 -5.35 -14.24 24.70
CA LYS A 85 -5.04 -14.65 26.08
C LYS A 85 -5.84 -13.83 27.10
N LEU A 86 -5.90 -12.52 26.94
CA LEU A 86 -6.64 -11.62 27.84
C LEU A 86 -8.15 -11.88 27.82
N THR A 87 -8.68 -12.36 26.69
CA THR A 87 -10.12 -12.60 26.51
C THR A 87 -10.54 -14.03 26.89
N LYS A 88 -9.59 -14.95 27.11
CA LYS A 88 -9.89 -16.33 27.52
C LYS A 88 -10.42 -16.37 28.96
N LYS A 89 -11.75 -16.30 29.13
CA LYS A 89 -12.46 -16.88 30.28
C LYS A 89 -12.68 -18.38 30.00
N SER A 90 -12.43 -19.25 30.99
CA SER A 90 -12.57 -20.72 30.93
C SER A 90 -13.84 -21.15 30.20
N GLY A 91 -13.72 -21.73 28.99
CA GLY A 91 -14.86 -22.39 28.34
C GLY A 91 -14.89 -22.40 26.81
N HIS A 92 -14.15 -21.55 26.11
CA HIS A 92 -14.25 -21.49 24.63
C HIS A 92 -13.21 -22.32 23.87
N THR A 93 -13.75 -23.15 22.97
CA THR A 93 -13.20 -24.07 21.97
C THR A 93 -11.78 -23.77 21.46
N LEU A 94 -11.00 -24.85 21.26
CA LEU A 94 -9.71 -24.91 20.55
C LEU A 94 -9.76 -24.18 19.19
N GLN A 95 -9.56 -22.86 19.20
CA GLN A 95 -9.49 -22.06 17.99
C GLN A 95 -8.11 -22.22 17.35
N LYS A 96 -8.09 -22.41 16.02
CA LYS A 96 -6.86 -22.57 15.21
C LYS A 96 -5.85 -21.45 15.51
N ILE A 97 -4.60 -21.82 15.80
CA ILE A 97 -3.52 -20.90 16.19
C ILE A 97 -3.41 -19.76 15.17
N GLY A 98 -3.50 -18.51 15.67
CA GLY A 98 -3.33 -17.31 14.85
C GLY A 98 -4.59 -16.78 14.17
N ARG A 99 -5.80 -17.22 14.56
CA ARG A 99 -7.08 -16.58 14.21
C ARG A 99 -7.63 -15.73 15.37
N PRO A 100 -8.38 -14.66 15.06
CA PRO A 100 -8.98 -13.82 16.10
C PRO A 100 -10.14 -14.53 16.80
N LEU A 101 -10.21 -14.45 18.13
CA LEU A 101 -11.34 -14.96 18.90
C LEU A 101 -12.61 -14.14 18.65
N ARG A 102 -12.44 -12.83 18.50
CA ARG A 102 -13.52 -11.87 18.19
C ARG A 102 -13.10 -11.00 17.00
N PRO A 103 -14.01 -10.60 16.09
CA PRO A 103 -13.66 -9.84 14.89
C PRO A 103 -12.88 -8.53 15.15
N TYR A 104 -13.15 -7.85 16.27
CA TYR A 104 -12.42 -6.62 16.61
C TYR A 104 -10.98 -6.87 17.06
N HIS A 105 -10.60 -8.10 17.47
CA HIS A 105 -9.19 -8.41 17.77
C HIS A 105 -8.31 -8.30 16.52
N SER A 106 -8.82 -8.73 15.36
CA SER A 106 -8.10 -8.55 14.09
C SER A 106 -7.98 -7.09 13.69
N PHE A 107 -9.00 -6.28 13.96
CA PHE A 107 -8.94 -4.84 13.72
C PHE A 107 -7.86 -4.19 14.60
N LEU A 108 -7.89 -4.44 15.91
CA LEU A 108 -6.94 -3.84 16.84
C LEU A 108 -5.50 -4.32 16.59
N ALA A 109 -5.30 -5.62 16.36
CA ALA A 109 -3.98 -6.16 16.02
C ALA A 109 -3.45 -5.58 14.70
N GLY A 110 -4.34 -5.42 13.71
CA GLY A 110 -4.01 -4.76 12.44
C GLY A 110 -3.65 -3.29 12.61
N ALA A 111 -4.40 -2.56 13.45
CA ALA A 111 -4.16 -1.14 13.74
C ALA A 111 -2.81 -0.92 14.44
N VAL A 112 -2.48 -1.74 15.44
CA VAL A 112 -1.19 -1.68 16.14
C VAL A 112 -0.03 -1.96 15.17
N GLY A 113 -0.12 -3.04 14.38
CA GLY A 113 0.88 -3.33 13.35
C GLY A 113 0.93 -2.28 12.24
N GLY A 114 -0.19 -1.62 11.96
CA GLY A 114 -0.33 -0.51 11.03
C GLY A 114 0.51 0.69 11.47
N TYR A 115 0.25 1.15 12.68
CA TYR A 115 0.91 2.30 13.28
C TYR A 115 2.43 2.09 13.42
N VAL A 116 2.86 0.94 13.93
CA VAL A 116 4.27 0.68 14.23
C VAL A 116 5.12 0.51 12.96
N VAL A 117 4.57 -0.07 11.89
CA VAL A 117 5.35 -0.44 10.70
C VAL A 117 5.18 0.54 9.55
N TRP A 118 3.96 1.05 9.37
CA TRP A 118 3.57 1.84 8.21
C TRP A 118 3.27 3.31 8.57
N GLY A 119 3.51 3.71 9.82
CA GLY A 119 3.28 5.07 10.30
C GLY A 119 4.27 6.10 9.75
N ASP A 120 5.51 5.68 9.46
CA ASP A 120 6.53 6.58 8.93
C ASP A 120 6.21 7.02 7.50
N PHE A 121 6.31 8.33 7.25
CA PHE A 121 6.08 8.91 5.93
C PHE A 121 7.27 8.65 5.01
N THR A 122 7.23 7.52 4.31
CA THR A 122 8.14 7.18 3.21
C THR A 122 7.36 7.01 1.92
N SER A 123 7.98 7.23 0.77
CA SER A 123 7.32 7.02 -0.53
C SER A 123 6.76 5.60 -0.69
N VAL A 124 7.45 4.61 -0.10
CA VAL A 124 7.04 3.20 -0.09
C VAL A 124 5.82 2.98 0.81
N ASN A 125 5.84 3.49 2.04
CA ASN A 125 4.72 3.35 2.98
C ASN A 125 3.48 4.10 2.48
N TYR A 126 3.68 5.29 1.94
CA TYR A 126 2.62 6.10 1.34
C TYR A 126 1.92 5.35 0.20
N GLN A 127 2.68 4.75 -0.73
CA GLN A 127 2.11 3.91 -1.80
C GLN A 127 1.33 2.71 -1.27
N VAL A 128 1.83 2.04 -0.23
CA VAL A 128 1.14 0.90 0.40
C VAL A 128 -0.16 1.35 1.05
N ASN A 129 -0.15 2.45 1.80
CA ASN A 129 -1.32 2.98 2.49
C ASN A 129 -2.41 3.43 1.49
N LEU A 130 -2.04 4.14 0.42
CA LEU A 130 -2.99 4.52 -0.64
C LEU A 130 -3.58 3.29 -1.35
N TYR A 131 -2.74 2.30 -1.69
CA TYR A 131 -3.20 1.07 -2.32
C TYR A 131 -4.19 0.30 -1.43
N LEU A 132 -3.86 0.15 -0.14
CA LEU A 132 -4.73 -0.53 0.82
C LEU A 132 -6.01 0.25 1.07
N LEU A 133 -5.97 1.57 1.18
CA LEU A 133 -7.14 2.42 1.32
C LEU A 133 -8.14 2.16 0.20
N GLY A 134 -7.69 2.20 -1.07
CA GLY A 134 -8.55 1.89 -2.21
C GLY A 134 -9.14 0.48 -2.17
N ARG A 135 -8.34 -0.52 -1.80
CA ARG A 135 -8.80 -1.93 -1.68
C ARG A 135 -9.80 -2.12 -0.55
N VAL A 136 -9.63 -1.43 0.57
CA VAL A 136 -10.55 -1.47 1.72
C VAL A 136 -11.87 -0.80 1.36
N LEU A 137 -11.83 0.38 0.74
CA LEU A 137 -13.04 1.09 0.28
C LEU A 137 -13.81 0.23 -0.74
N ALA A 138 -13.12 -0.35 -1.72
CA ALA A 138 -13.74 -1.28 -2.67
C ALA A 138 -14.33 -2.51 -1.96
N GLY A 139 -13.62 -3.05 -0.95
CA GLY A 139 -14.11 -4.14 -0.12
C GLY A 139 -15.38 -3.78 0.66
N ILE A 140 -15.50 -2.55 1.16
CA ILE A 140 -16.68 -2.04 1.87
C ILE A 140 -17.88 -1.95 0.91
N VAL A 141 -17.67 -1.42 -0.30
CA VAL A 141 -18.71 -1.36 -1.34
C VAL A 141 -19.19 -2.78 -1.68
N ASN A 142 -18.26 -3.68 -1.99
CA ASN A 142 -18.58 -5.06 -2.34
C ASN A 142 -19.25 -5.84 -1.20
N ALA A 143 -18.91 -5.54 0.06
CA ALA A 143 -19.54 -6.18 1.20
C ALA A 143 -21.01 -5.76 1.39
N ARG A 144 -21.39 -4.55 0.96
CA ARG A 144 -22.77 -4.05 1.00
C ARG A 144 -23.62 -4.63 -0.13
N ASP A 145 -23.03 -4.86 -1.30
CA ASP A 145 -23.71 -5.35 -2.50
C ASP A 145 -23.94 -6.88 -2.52
N GLY A 146 -23.61 -7.59 -1.44
CA GLY A 146 -23.82 -9.03 -1.29
C GLY A 146 -22.57 -9.90 -1.50
N LYS A 147 -22.51 -11.03 -0.80
CA LYS A 147 -21.38 -11.98 -0.87
C LYS A 147 -21.43 -12.77 -2.17
N GLY A 148 -20.80 -12.31 -3.24
CA GLY A 148 -20.86 -13.09 -4.49
C GLY A 148 -20.05 -12.64 -5.71
N GLY A 149 -19.15 -11.65 -5.60
CA GLY A 149 -18.26 -11.29 -6.71
C GLY A 149 -18.93 -10.55 -7.88
N ASN A 150 -20.26 -10.50 -7.94
CA ASN A 150 -20.99 -9.56 -8.78
C ASN A 150 -21.19 -8.27 -7.99
N VAL A 151 -20.24 -7.35 -8.12
CA VAL A 151 -20.41 -5.96 -7.65
C VAL A 151 -21.70 -5.46 -8.26
N GLU A 152 -22.70 -5.15 -7.43
CA GLU A 152 -23.91 -4.52 -7.95
C GLU A 152 -23.46 -3.20 -8.60
N PRO A 153 -23.81 -2.92 -9.87
CA PRO A 153 -23.26 -1.76 -10.58
C PRO A 153 -23.47 -0.43 -9.86
N LYS A 154 -24.45 -0.36 -8.94
CA LYS A 154 -24.82 0.83 -8.18
C LYS A 154 -23.74 1.25 -7.17
N GLY A 155 -23.21 0.32 -6.38
CA GLY A 155 -22.20 0.64 -5.36
C GLY A 155 -20.93 1.19 -5.98
N TYR A 156 -20.46 0.55 -7.05
CA TYR A 156 -19.32 1.03 -7.82
C TYR A 156 -19.57 2.38 -8.50
N ARG A 157 -20.73 2.57 -9.15
CA ARG A 157 -21.09 3.86 -9.76
C ARG A 157 -21.11 4.98 -8.73
N PHE A 158 -21.68 4.75 -7.55
CA PHE A 158 -21.71 5.73 -6.48
C PHE A 158 -20.28 6.10 -6.03
N MET A 159 -19.42 5.11 -5.83
CA MET A 159 -18.01 5.34 -5.51
C MET A 159 -17.32 6.17 -6.60
N SER A 160 -17.56 5.87 -7.88
CA SER A 160 -16.99 6.64 -9.00
C SER A 160 -17.44 8.09 -9.00
N VAL A 161 -18.73 8.38 -8.76
CA VAL A 161 -19.26 9.75 -8.68
C VAL A 161 -18.58 10.53 -7.56
N VAL A 162 -18.47 9.93 -6.37
CA VAL A 162 -17.86 10.58 -5.20
C VAL A 162 -16.36 10.82 -5.42
N VAL A 163 -15.64 9.81 -5.90
CA VAL A 163 -14.18 9.91 -6.13
C VAL A 163 -13.88 10.98 -7.18
N TRP A 164 -14.53 10.94 -8.34
CA TRP A 164 -14.28 11.92 -9.40
C TRP A 164 -14.74 13.33 -9.02
N GLY A 165 -15.90 13.47 -8.37
CA GLY A 165 -16.34 14.76 -7.86
C GLY A 165 -15.33 15.38 -6.89
N ALA A 166 -14.78 14.58 -5.97
CA ALA A 166 -13.74 15.04 -5.05
C ALA A 166 -12.43 15.41 -5.76
N VAL A 167 -11.99 14.61 -6.73
CA VAL A 167 -10.78 14.91 -7.53
C VAL A 167 -10.91 16.24 -8.26
N MET A 168 -12.03 16.46 -8.97
CA MET A 168 -12.27 17.71 -9.69
C MET A 168 -12.35 18.91 -8.74
N TYR A 169 -13.06 18.77 -7.61
CA TYR A 169 -13.19 19.84 -6.63
C TYR A 169 -11.84 20.24 -6.01
N LEU A 170 -11.02 19.25 -5.63
CA LEU A 170 -9.69 19.51 -5.08
C LEU A 170 -8.74 20.08 -6.12
N PHE A 171 -8.83 19.63 -7.37
CA PHE A 171 -8.02 20.16 -8.46
C PHE A 171 -8.24 21.66 -8.69
N GLU A 172 -9.50 22.11 -8.66
CA GLU A 172 -9.83 23.53 -8.85
C GLU A 172 -9.56 24.38 -7.61
N LYS A 173 -9.77 23.85 -6.40
CA LYS A 173 -9.65 24.62 -5.16
C LYS A 173 -8.23 24.65 -4.59
N GLU A 174 -7.55 23.51 -4.57
CA GLU A 174 -6.23 23.36 -3.94
C GLU A 174 -5.44 22.22 -4.63
N PRO A 175 -4.94 22.44 -5.86
CA PRO A 175 -4.26 21.40 -6.63
C PRO A 175 -3.00 20.88 -5.94
N GLU A 176 -2.34 21.70 -5.11
CA GLU A 176 -1.16 21.32 -4.33
C GLU A 176 -1.42 20.22 -3.30
N SER A 177 -2.67 20.04 -2.86
CA SER A 177 -3.07 18.96 -1.95
C SER A 177 -3.13 17.58 -2.63
N LEU A 178 -3.23 17.55 -3.97
CA LEU A 178 -3.33 16.30 -4.73
C LEU A 178 -1.96 15.63 -4.86
N GLN A 179 -1.98 14.29 -4.94
CA GLN A 179 -0.77 13.54 -5.25
C GLN A 179 -0.21 14.02 -6.59
N TYR A 180 1.09 14.30 -6.63
CA TYR A 180 1.80 14.84 -7.80
C TYR A 180 1.43 14.16 -9.13
N GLY A 181 1.36 12.83 -9.15
CA GLY A 181 1.02 12.09 -10.38
C GLY A 181 -0.40 12.38 -10.89
N LEU A 182 -1.37 12.47 -9.98
CA LEU A 182 -2.75 12.82 -10.35
C LEU A 182 -2.83 14.27 -10.80
N ARG A 183 -2.22 15.19 -10.06
CA ARG A 183 -2.18 16.62 -10.44
C ARG A 183 -1.58 16.83 -11.83
N SER A 184 -0.42 16.23 -12.10
CA SER A 184 0.25 16.32 -13.39
C SER A 184 -0.64 15.80 -14.53
N SER A 185 -1.38 14.71 -14.32
CA SER A 185 -2.35 14.24 -15.32
C SER A 185 -3.53 15.20 -15.50
N MET A 186 -4.03 15.80 -14.42
CA MET A 186 -5.13 16.76 -14.49
C MET A 186 -4.72 18.05 -15.21
N GLU A 187 -3.54 18.60 -14.91
CA GLU A 187 -2.99 19.76 -15.61
C GLU A 187 -2.82 19.49 -17.11
N GLU A 188 -2.30 18.32 -17.47
CA GLU A 188 -2.10 17.94 -18.88
C GLU A 188 -3.44 17.81 -19.63
N VAL A 189 -4.48 17.28 -18.98
CA VAL A 189 -5.77 17.02 -19.63
C VAL A 189 -6.66 18.28 -19.68
N TYR A 190 -6.67 19.09 -18.63
CA TYR A 190 -7.67 20.16 -18.45
C TYR A 190 -7.11 21.58 -18.52
N ARG A 191 -5.79 21.78 -18.62
CA ARG A 191 -5.16 23.11 -18.72
C ARG A 191 -4.29 23.27 -19.98
N LEU A 192 -4.41 22.33 -20.92
CA LEU A 192 -3.63 22.36 -22.15
C LEU A 192 -4.00 23.55 -23.04
N ASP A 193 -5.29 23.87 -23.10
CA ASP A 193 -5.85 25.03 -23.81
C ASP A 193 -5.28 26.35 -23.29
N GLU A 194 -5.26 26.56 -21.97
CA GLU A 194 -4.69 27.77 -21.36
C GLU A 194 -3.20 27.96 -21.72
N ARG A 195 -2.44 26.85 -21.76
CA ARG A 195 -1.03 26.86 -22.15
C ARG A 195 -0.85 27.23 -23.63
N VAL A 196 -1.72 26.73 -24.50
CA VAL A 196 -1.69 27.03 -25.94
C VAL A 196 -2.07 28.49 -26.20
N GLU A 197 -3.12 29.00 -25.55
CA GLU A 197 -3.54 30.40 -25.68
C GLU A 197 -2.46 31.38 -25.22
N ALA A 198 -1.83 31.12 -24.07
CA ALA A 198 -0.71 31.92 -23.60
C ALA A 198 0.47 31.92 -24.60
N GLY A 199 0.78 30.76 -25.18
CA GLY A 199 1.82 30.64 -26.21
C GLY A 199 1.50 31.44 -27.48
N MET A 200 0.25 31.37 -27.96
CA MET A 200 -0.19 32.13 -29.13
C MET A 200 -0.15 33.65 -28.90
N SER A 201 -0.56 34.11 -27.71
CA SER A 201 -0.52 35.53 -27.31
C SER A 201 0.90 36.09 -27.26
N ILE A 202 1.87 35.31 -26.77
CA ILE A 202 3.28 35.68 -26.78
C ILE A 202 3.81 35.78 -28.22
N MET A 203 3.43 34.84 -29.09
CA MET A 203 3.85 34.83 -30.50
C MET A 203 3.23 35.96 -31.34
N SER A 204 2.01 36.42 -31.04
CA SER A 204 1.43 37.61 -31.67
C SER A 204 2.17 38.87 -31.22
N THR A 205 2.35 39.04 -29.91
CA THR A 205 3.06 40.20 -29.34
C THR A 205 4.48 40.34 -29.89
N ARG A 206 5.21 39.23 -30.04
CA ARG A 206 6.55 39.23 -30.63
C ARG A 206 6.55 39.60 -32.11
N ARG A 207 5.57 39.11 -32.89
CA ARG A 207 5.45 39.47 -34.31
C ARG A 207 5.11 40.95 -34.52
N ASP A 208 4.36 41.55 -33.59
CA ASP A 208 4.02 42.97 -33.65
C ASP A 208 5.20 43.86 -33.24
N GLN A 209 6.14 43.37 -32.43
CA GLN A 209 7.39 44.08 -32.10
C GLN A 209 8.48 43.97 -33.19
N GLU A 210 8.40 42.97 -34.07
CA GLU A 210 9.35 42.74 -35.17
C GLU A 210 8.93 43.43 -36.49
N ARG A 211 7.79 44.14 -36.53
CA ARG A 211 7.31 44.96 -37.66
C ARG A 211 7.49 46.45 -37.39
#